data_AF-A0A9X7IR05-F1
#
_entry.id   AF-A0A9X7IR05-F1
#
_cell.length_a   1.000
_cell.length_b   1.000
_cell.length_c   1.000
_cell.angle_alpha   90.00
_cell.angle_beta   90.00
_cell.angle_gamma   90.00
#
_symmetry.space_group_name_H-M   'P 1'
#
loop_
_entity.id
_entity.type
_entity.pdbx_description
1 polymer ?
#
loop_
_entity_poly.entity_id
_entity_poly.type
_entity_poly.pdbx_seq_one_letter_code
_entity_poly.pdbx_strand_id
1 'polypeptide(L)'
;MSINYQFGDVDAHGALIRAQAASLEAEHQAIVHDVLAAGDFWGGAGSVACQEFVAQLGRNFAVIYEQANSHSVACQEFVAQLGRNFAVIYEQANSHGQKVQSAGNNMANTDASVGSSWA
;
A
#
# COMPACT_ATOMS: atom_id res chain seq x y z
N MET A 1 -2.00 -17.54 -18.65
CA MET A 1 -0.75 -17.24 -17.94
C MET A 1 -1.10 -16.25 -16.83
N SER A 2 -1.09 -16.68 -15.56
CA SER A 2 -1.29 -15.76 -14.43
C SER A 2 0.10 -15.36 -13.94
N ILE A 3 0.49 -14.11 -14.16
CA ILE A 3 1.75 -13.58 -13.66
C ILE A 3 1.46 -12.99 -12.28
N ASN A 4 2.07 -13.57 -11.26
CA ASN A 4 1.94 -13.09 -9.88
C ASN A 4 3.04 -12.04 -9.62
N TYR A 5 2.65 -10.78 -9.42
CA TYR A 5 3.61 -9.70 -9.18
C TYR A 5 3.91 -9.58 -7.68
N GLN A 6 5.19 -9.68 -7.31
CA GLN A 6 5.62 -9.57 -5.92
C GLN A 6 5.88 -8.12 -5.55
N PHE A 7 4.86 -7.44 -5.03
CA PHE A 7 5.01 -6.16 -4.33
C PHE A 7 5.02 -6.37 -2.81
N GLY A 8 5.56 -7.51 -2.38
CA GLY A 8 5.49 -7.99 -0.99
C GLY A 8 6.10 -7.01 0.00
N ASP A 9 7.12 -6.24 -0.40
CA ASP A 9 7.75 -5.25 0.47
C ASP A 9 6.80 -4.11 0.86
N VAL A 10 5.90 -3.70 -0.06
CA VAL A 10 4.93 -2.62 0.21
C VAL A 10 3.78 -3.13 1.07
N ASP A 11 3.32 -4.36 0.84
CA ASP A 11 2.32 -4.99 1.70
C ASP A 11 2.88 -5.27 3.11
N ALA A 12 4.13 -5.73 3.19
CA ALA A 12 4.87 -5.92 4.44
C ALA A 12 5.08 -4.60 5.18
N HIS A 13 5.37 -3.51 4.47
CA HIS A 13 5.43 -2.17 5.08
C HIS A 13 4.09 -1.80 5.72
N GLY A 14 2.97 -1.94 5.00
CA GLY A 14 1.65 -1.67 5.55
C GLY A 14 1.33 -2.56 6.76
N ALA A 15 1.73 -3.83 6.74
CA ALA A 15 1.58 -4.73 7.88
C ALA A 15 2.43 -4.30 9.09
N LEU A 16 3.66 -3.85 8.86
CA LEU A 16 4.55 -3.33 9.91
C LEU A 16 3.93 -2.10 10.59
N ILE A 17 3.36 -1.17 9.83
CA ILE A 17 2.70 0.01 10.39
C ILE A 17 1.51 -0.38 11.28
N ARG A 18 0.69 -1.36 10.87
CA ARG A 18 -0.40 -1.88 11.72
C ARG A 18 0.12 -2.49 13.02
N ALA A 19 1.22 -3.25 12.94
CA ALA A 19 1.85 -3.85 14.11
C ALA A 19 2.42 -2.77 15.06
N GLN A 20 3.06 -1.74 14.51
CA GLN A 20 3.56 -0.59 15.28
C GLN A 20 2.41 0.19 15.95
N ALA A 21 1.29 0.40 15.25
CA ALA A 21 0.11 1.05 15.82
C ALA A 21 -0.49 0.23 16.98
N ALA A 22 -0.53 -1.10 16.88
CA ALA A 22 -0.97 -1.96 17.97
C ALA A 22 -0.02 -1.91 19.17
N SER A 23 1.30 -1.89 18.94
CA SER A 23 2.28 -1.69 20.01
C SER A 23 2.11 -0.33 20.67
N LEU A 24 1.84 0.71 19.88
CA LEU A 24 1.63 2.07 20.38
C LEU A 24 0.35 2.18 21.24
N GLU A 25 -0.70 1.42 20.91
CA GLU A 25 -1.91 1.33 21.75
C GLU A 25 -1.65 0.65 23.09
N ALA A 26 -0.78 -0.36 23.14
CA ALA A 26 -0.36 -0.94 24.40
C ALA A 26 0.39 0.09 25.28
N GLU A 27 1.30 0.87 24.68
CA GLU A 27 2.01 1.95 25.38
C GLU A 27 1.06 3.06 25.84
N HIS A 28 0.09 3.45 25.01
CA HIS A 28 -0.95 4.43 25.38
C HIS A 28 -1.74 3.97 26.61
N GLN A 29 -2.18 2.71 26.64
CA GLN A 29 -2.90 2.14 27.78
C GLN A 29 -2.04 2.11 29.05
N ALA A 30 -0.75 1.77 28.93
CA ALA A 30 0.19 1.81 30.04
C ALA A 30 0.37 3.23 30.60
N ILE A 31 0.53 4.22 29.72
CA ILE A 31 0.63 5.64 30.12
C ILE A 31 -0.64 6.09 30.83
N VAL A 32 -1.83 5.77 30.30
CA VAL A 32 -3.10 6.13 30.94
C VAL A 32 -3.21 5.49 32.32
N HIS A 33 -2.84 4.22 32.45
CA HIS A 33 -2.81 3.53 33.74
C HIS A 33 -1.92 4.25 34.75
N ASP A 34 -0.69 4.61 34.36
CA ASP A 34 0.26 5.26 35.25
C ASP A 34 -0.18 6.68 35.64
N VAL A 35 -0.81 7.42 34.72
CA VAL A 35 -1.39 8.74 35.00
C VAL A 35 -2.50 8.64 36.05
N LEU A 36 -3.37 7.64 35.94
CA LEU A 36 -4.47 7.44 36.89
C LEU A 36 -3.93 6.97 38.25
N ALA A 37 -2.92 6.09 38.26
CA ALA A 37 -2.25 5.65 39.48
C ALA A 37 -1.55 6.81 40.20
N ALA A 38 -0.96 7.75 39.45
CA ALA A 38 -0.37 8.97 39.96
C ALA A 38 -1.39 10.13 40.10
N GLY A 39 -2.69 9.84 40.14
CA GLY A 39 -3.75 10.84 40.10
C GLY A 39 -3.69 11.89 41.21
N ASP A 40 -3.10 11.57 42.37
CA ASP A 40 -2.92 12.50 43.48
C ASP A 40 -2.12 13.76 43.09
N PHE A 41 -1.18 13.65 42.13
CA PHE A 41 -0.47 14.79 41.58
C PHE A 41 -1.43 15.84 40.98
N TRP A 42 -2.55 15.38 40.44
CA TRP A 42 -3.58 16.21 39.80
C TRP A 42 -4.75 16.55 40.72
N GLY A 43 -4.67 16.26 42.02
CA GLY A 43 -5.81 16.40 42.94
C GLY A 43 -6.80 15.22 42.90
N GLY A 44 -6.32 14.04 42.48
CA GLY A 44 -7.06 12.78 42.38
C GLY A 44 -7.35 12.38 40.93
N ALA A 45 -7.45 11.08 40.66
CA ALA A 45 -7.70 10.55 39.31
C ALA A 45 -9.02 11.02 38.68
N GLY A 46 -10.02 11.36 39.51
CA GLY A 46 -11.29 11.92 39.07
C GLY A 46 -11.30 13.45 38.90
N SER A 47 -10.17 14.13 39.15
CA SER A 47 -10.10 15.58 39.01
C SER A 47 -10.23 16.00 37.54
N VAL A 48 -10.75 17.22 37.32
CA VAL A 48 -10.86 17.81 35.97
C VAL A 48 -9.49 17.82 35.28
N ALA A 49 -8.42 18.19 36.00
CA ALA A 49 -7.09 18.27 35.42
C ALA A 49 -6.56 16.90 34.95
N CYS A 50 -6.75 15.84 35.73
CA CYS A 50 -6.34 14.48 35.35
C CYS A 50 -7.14 13.99 34.13
N GLN A 51 -8.46 14.17 34.16
CA GLN A 51 -9.35 13.72 33.09
C GLN A 51 -9.11 14.50 31.78
N GLU A 52 -8.84 15.80 31.85
CA GLU A 52 -8.49 16.61 30.67
C GLU A 52 -7.16 16.16 30.05
N PHE A 53 -6.16 15.83 30.86
CA PHE A 53 -4.91 15.28 30.37
C PHE A 53 -5.13 13.95 29.63
N VAL A 54 -5.83 13.00 30.25
CA VAL A 54 -6.15 11.69 29.64
C VAL A 54 -6.96 11.87 28.35
N ALA A 55 -7.94 12.78 28.35
CA ALA A 55 -8.75 13.04 27.17
C ALA A 55 -7.94 13.67 26.02
N GLN A 56 -7.03 14.61 26.33
CA GLN A 56 -6.16 15.21 25.32
C GLN A 56 -5.14 14.21 24.78
N LEU A 57 -4.61 13.34 25.65
CA LEU A 57 -3.72 12.25 25.25
C LEU A 57 -4.45 11.31 24.28
N GLY A 58 -5.65 10.85 24.64
CA GLY A 58 -6.46 9.99 23.79
C GLY A 58 -6.77 10.61 22.42
N ARG A 59 -7.05 11.93 22.36
CA ARG A 59 -7.21 12.65 21.08
C ARG A 59 -5.95 12.63 20.22
N ASN A 60 -4.77 12.81 20.82
CA ASN A 60 -3.51 12.77 20.08
C ASN A 60 -3.24 11.35 19.51
N PHE A 61 -3.46 10.31 20.30
CA PHE A 61 -3.28 8.92 19.85
C PHE A 61 -4.31 8.51 18.78
N ALA A 62 -5.56 8.97 18.89
CA ALA A 62 -6.59 8.70 17.89
C ALA A 62 -6.16 9.16 16.48
N VAL A 63 -5.53 10.34 16.37
CA VAL A 63 -4.98 10.84 15.10
C VAL A 63 -3.91 9.89 14.56
N ILE A 64 -3.02 9.39 15.40
CA ILE A 64 -1.96 8.47 14.98
C ILE A 64 -2.56 7.16 14.47
N TYR A 65 -3.57 6.61 15.14
CA TYR A 65 -4.22 5.37 14.72
C TYR A 65 -4.97 5.52 13.40
N GLU A 66 -5.67 6.63 13.22
CA GLU A 66 -6.35 6.93 11.96
C GLU A 66 -5.35 7.07 10.80
N GLN A 67 -4.23 7.75 11.03
CA GLN A 67 -3.17 7.90 10.03
C GLN A 67 -2.48 6.57 9.70
N ALA A 68 -2.16 5.76 10.71
CA ALA A 68 -1.55 4.44 10.52
C ALA A 68 -2.47 3.50 9.73
N ASN A 69 -3.77 3.52 10.01
CA ASN A 69 -4.76 2.77 9.25
C ASN A 69 -4.86 3.27 7.80
N SER A 70 -4.95 4.60 7.61
CA SER A 70 -5.03 5.21 6.28
C SER A 70 -3.81 4.86 5.41
N HIS A 71 -2.61 4.93 5.99
CA HIS A 71 -1.38 4.55 5.29
C HIS A 71 -1.38 3.06 4.91
N SER A 72 -1.82 2.21 5.83
CA SER A 72 -1.92 0.76 5.60
C SER A 72 -2.85 0.40 4.45
N VAL A 73 -4.00 1.08 4.35
CA VAL A 73 -4.94 0.92 3.22
C VAL A 73 -4.31 1.43 1.92
N ALA A 74 -3.64 2.58 1.96
CA ALA A 74 -2.96 3.13 0.78
C ALA A 74 -1.88 2.19 0.22
N CYS A 75 -1.11 1.50 1.08
CA CYS A 75 -0.17 0.45 0.64
C CYS A 75 -0.88 -0.66 -0.15
N GLN A 76 -2.03 -1.14 0.34
CA GLN A 76 -2.79 -2.20 -0.34
C GLN A 76 -3.37 -1.72 -1.68
N GLU A 77 -3.91 -0.51 -1.72
CA GLU A 77 -4.43 0.08 -2.95
C GLU A 77 -3.33 0.29 -4.00
N PHE A 78 -2.15 0.74 -3.58
CA PHE A 78 -0.98 0.89 -4.44
C PHE A 78 -0.57 -0.44 -5.06
N VAL A 79 -0.44 -1.49 -4.25
CA VAL A 79 -0.11 -2.85 -4.71
C VAL A 79 -1.13 -3.35 -5.73
N ALA A 80 -2.43 -3.15 -5.44
CA ALA A 80 -3.51 -3.55 -6.35
C ALA A 80 -3.46 -2.77 -7.68
N GLN A 81 -3.20 -1.47 -7.64
CA GLN A 81 -3.09 -0.64 -8.85
C GLN A 81 -1.88 -1.03 -9.68
N LEU A 82 -0.73 -1.31 -9.06
CA LEU A 82 0.44 -1.81 -9.78
C LEU A 82 0.13 -3.15 -10.46
N GLY A 83 -0.54 -4.08 -9.76
CA GLY A 83 -0.97 -5.35 -10.36
C GLY A 83 -1.82 -5.15 -11.62
N ARG A 84 -2.78 -4.20 -11.59
CA ARG A 84 -3.59 -3.83 -12.76
C ARG A 84 -2.75 -3.21 -13.88
N ASN A 85 -1.85 -2.29 -13.57
CA ASN A 85 -0.99 -1.64 -14.56
C ASN A 85 -0.14 -2.66 -15.31
N PHE A 86 0.50 -3.58 -14.59
CA PHE A 86 1.31 -4.62 -15.23
C PHE A 86 0.46 -5.57 -16.07
N ALA A 87 -0.72 -5.98 -15.60
CA ALA A 87 -1.63 -6.81 -16.40
C ALA A 87 -1.93 -6.19 -17.78
N VAL A 88 -2.21 -4.88 -17.83
CA VAL A 88 -2.42 -4.15 -19.08
C VAL A 88 -1.16 -4.13 -19.94
N ILE A 89 0.02 -3.86 -19.35
CA ILE A 89 1.29 -3.83 -20.09
C ILE A 89 1.55 -5.16 -20.80
N TYR A 90 1.36 -6.30 -20.12
CA TYR A 90 1.59 -7.61 -20.73
C TYR A 90 0.59 -7.92 -21.85
N GLU A 91 -0.69 -7.57 -21.65
CA GLU A 91 -1.71 -7.74 -22.68
C GLU A 91 -1.35 -6.94 -23.95
N GLN A 92 -0.98 -5.67 -23.77
CA GLN A 92 -0.58 -4.80 -24.87
C GLN A 92 0.71 -5.26 -25.54
N ALA A 93 1.70 -5.70 -24.77
CA ALA A 93 2.96 -6.23 -25.30
C ALA A 93 2.72 -7.50 -26.15
N ASN A 94 1.84 -8.39 -25.70
CA ASN A 94 1.46 -9.58 -26.47
C ASN A 94 0.76 -9.21 -27.79
N SER A 95 -0.21 -8.30 -27.74
CA SER A 95 -0.90 -7.78 -28.93
C SER A 95 0.08 -7.11 -29.91
N HIS A 96 1.02 -6.32 -29.39
CA HIS A 96 2.05 -5.67 -30.18
C HIS A 96 2.98 -6.69 -30.85
N GLY A 97 3.44 -7.71 -30.12
CA GLY A 97 4.27 -8.79 -30.66
C GLY A 97 3.61 -9.52 -31.83
N GLN A 98 2.31 -9.84 -31.72
CA GLN A 98 1.55 -10.45 -32.81
C GLN A 98 1.47 -9.55 -34.06
N LYS A 99 1.27 -8.24 -33.87
CA LYS A 99 1.24 -7.27 -34.98
C LYS A 99 2.60 -7.17 -35.67
N VAL A 100 3.69 -7.13 -34.90
CA VAL A 100 5.05 -7.09 -35.45
C VAL A 100 5.36 -8.35 -36.25
N GLN A 101 4.98 -9.53 -35.76
CA GLN A 101 5.13 -10.79 -36.50
C GLN A 101 4.35 -10.77 -37.82
N SER A 102 3.09 -10.32 -37.79
CA SER A 102 2.27 -10.17 -38.99
C SER A 102 2.90 -9.20 -40.01
N ALA A 103 3.37 -8.04 -39.55
CA ALA A 103 4.09 -7.09 -40.39
C ALA A 103 5.36 -7.68 -40.99
N GLY A 104 6.14 -8.42 -40.20
CA GLY A 104 7.33 -9.15 -40.67
C GLY A 104 7.01 -10.14 -41.79
N ASN A 105 5.96 -10.96 -41.62
CA ASN A 105 5.51 -11.90 -42.64
C ASN A 105 5.04 -11.18 -43.92
N ASN A 106 4.31 -10.08 -43.79
CA ASN A 106 3.86 -9.29 -44.95
C ASN A 106 5.05 -8.68 -45.72
N MET A 107 6.05 -8.17 -45.01
CA MET A 107 7.27 -7.64 -45.63
C MET A 107 8.04 -8.74 -46.36
N ALA A 108 8.23 -9.91 -45.74
CA ALA A 108 8.89 -11.05 -46.38
C ALA A 108 8.17 -11.51 -47.65
N ASN A 109 6.83 -11.57 -47.62
CA ASN A 109 6.03 -11.91 -48.80
C ASN A 109 6.17 -10.87 -49.91
N THR A 110 6.16 -9.58 -49.55
CA THR A 110 6.33 -8.48 -50.51
C THR A 110 7.70 -8.55 -51.17
N ASP A 111 8.76 -8.73 -50.39
CA ASP A 111 10.14 -8.83 -50.87
C ASP A 111 10.30 -10.00 -51.84
N ALA A 112 9.76 -11.18 -51.50
CA ALA A 112 9.76 -12.34 -52.38
C ALA A 112 9.03 -12.07 -53.71
N SER A 113 7.87 -11.40 -53.67
CA SER A 113 7.10 -11.06 -54.87
C SER A 113 7.86 -10.08 -55.77
N VAL A 114 8.49 -9.05 -55.20
CA VAL A 114 9.31 -8.09 -55.95
C VAL A 114 10.51 -8.81 -56.57
N GLY A 115 11.23 -9.61 -55.79
CA GLY A 115 12.36 -10.40 -56.27
C GLY A 115 11.99 -11.31 -57.44
N SER A 116 10.85 -12.02 -57.36
CA SER A 116 10.37 -12.87 -58.46
C SER A 116 9.94 -12.11 -59.71
N SER A 117 9.53 -10.84 -59.57
CA SER A 117 9.12 -10.02 -60.72
C SER A 117 10.32 -9.48 -61.51
N TRP A 118 11.52 -9.53 -60.94
CA TRP A 118 12.77 -9.08 -61.55
C TRP A 118 13.66 -10.23 -62.04
N ALA A 119 13.31 -11.48 -61.72
CA ALA A 119 13.99 -12.69 -62.19
C ALA A 119 13.46 -13.12 -63.56
#